data_AF-A0AA96S2B6-F1
#
_entry.id   AF-A0AA96S2B6-F1
#
_cell.length_a   1.000
_cell.length_b   1.000
_cell.length_c   1.000
_cell.angle_alpha   90.00
_cell.angle_beta   90.00
_cell.angle_gamma   90.00
#
_symmetry.space_group_name_H-M   'P 1'
#
loop_
_entity.id
_entity.type
_entity.pdbx_description
1 polymer ?
#
loop_
_entity_poly.entity_id
_entity_poly.type
_entity_poly.pdbx_seq_one_letter_code
_entity_poly.pdbx_strand_id
1 'polypeptide(L)'
;MQKWQIHEDFAQQIENFKALPVLYRHALNELENKIDIIRTEWQVRDGYSPIEHVKSRIKEPKSIVQKMERKGHEFTLDNMEQHIHDIAGMRIVCAFVKDIYRLVDHLCGREDIRVLEIKDYIAHPKPNGYQSLHLIVAIPLVLLEGTRWVKAEIQLRTLAMDFWASMEHILYYKFDKQLPPHVAEELKEAARAADELDQKMLRLRREILELSEGGGNSGPLA
;
A
#
# COMPACT_ATOMS: atom_id res chain seq x y z
N MET A 1 13.02 -3.33 -45.29
CA MET A 1 12.10 -2.47 -44.52
C MET A 1 11.87 -2.98 -43.09
N GLN A 2 11.73 -4.29 -42.86
CA GLN A 2 11.46 -4.87 -41.53
C GLN A 2 12.52 -4.59 -40.44
N LYS A 3 13.80 -4.47 -40.79
CA LYS A 3 14.90 -4.20 -39.84
C LYS A 3 14.87 -2.79 -39.25
N TRP A 4 14.33 -1.80 -39.98
CA TRP A 4 14.29 -0.40 -39.55
C TRP A 4 13.08 -0.14 -38.64
N GLN A 5 11.95 -0.79 -38.92
CA GLN A 5 10.75 -0.74 -38.08
C GLN A 5 11.01 -1.24 -36.65
N ILE A 6 11.79 -2.33 -36.52
CA ILE A 6 12.15 -2.92 -35.22
C ILE A 6 13.02 -1.95 -34.38
N HIS A 7 13.87 -1.16 -35.04
CA HIS A 7 14.72 -0.18 -34.35
C HIS A 7 13.93 1.05 -33.88
N GLU A 8 12.93 1.51 -34.64
CA GLU A 8 12.03 2.59 -34.25
C GLU A 8 11.08 2.18 -33.11
N ASP A 9 10.46 1.00 -33.20
CA ASP A 9 9.57 0.49 -32.14
C ASP A 9 10.32 0.31 -30.83
N PHE A 10 11.56 -0.18 -30.87
CA PHE A 10 12.40 -0.34 -29.68
C PHE A 10 12.83 1.00 -29.07
N ALA A 11 13.20 1.98 -29.90
CA ALA A 11 13.55 3.32 -29.43
C ALA A 11 12.34 4.01 -28.77
N GLN A 12 11.16 3.91 -29.38
CA GLN A 12 9.91 4.44 -28.83
C GLN A 12 9.53 3.75 -27.52
N GLN A 13 9.72 2.43 -27.42
CA GLN A 13 9.52 1.69 -26.16
C GLN A 13 10.44 2.20 -25.04
N ILE A 14 11.72 2.47 -25.34
CA ILE A 14 12.67 3.04 -24.37
C ILE A 14 12.25 4.45 -23.93
N GLU A 15 11.83 5.29 -24.87
CA GLU A 15 11.44 6.67 -24.57
C GLU A 15 10.17 6.72 -23.72
N ASN A 16 9.17 5.91 -24.06
CA ASN A 16 7.96 5.78 -23.27
C ASN A 16 8.25 5.18 -21.88
N PHE A 17 9.19 4.25 -21.79
CA PHE A 17 9.63 3.70 -20.51
C PHE A 17 10.34 4.74 -19.63
N LYS A 18 11.04 5.72 -20.21
CA LYS A 18 11.62 6.86 -19.46
C LYS A 18 10.55 7.81 -18.92
N ALA A 19 9.43 7.98 -19.64
CA ALA A 19 8.31 8.81 -19.20
C ALA A 19 7.42 8.13 -18.14
N LEU A 20 7.42 6.80 -18.11
CA LEU A 20 6.57 6.00 -17.22
C LEU A 20 6.79 6.30 -15.72
N PRO A 21 8.02 6.40 -15.18
CA PRO A 21 8.25 6.84 -13.81
C PRO A 21 7.62 8.19 -13.46
N VAL A 22 7.55 9.13 -14.41
CA VAL A 22 6.96 10.46 -14.19
C VAL A 22 5.45 10.36 -14.06
N LEU A 23 4.79 9.60 -14.94
CA LEU A 23 3.35 9.35 -14.86
C LEU A 23 2.95 8.72 -13.51
N TYR A 24 3.64 7.65 -13.10
CA TYR A 24 3.37 6.99 -11.83
C TYR A 24 3.76 7.85 -10.62
N ARG A 25 4.73 8.76 -10.77
CA ARG A 25 5.04 9.79 -9.76
C ARG A 25 3.86 10.74 -9.57
N HIS A 26 3.29 11.25 -10.67
CA HIS A 26 2.11 12.10 -10.60
C HIS A 26 0.92 11.38 -9.96
N ALA A 27 0.71 10.11 -10.31
CA ALA A 27 -0.34 9.28 -9.68
C ALA A 27 -0.15 9.17 -8.16
N LEU A 28 1.09 8.97 -7.70
CA LEU A 28 1.40 8.90 -6.28
C LEU A 28 1.21 10.24 -5.58
N ASN A 29 1.66 11.35 -6.17
CA ASN A 29 1.48 12.68 -5.59
C ASN A 29 -0.01 13.02 -5.45
N GLU A 30 -0.82 12.70 -6.47
CA GLU A 30 -2.27 12.90 -6.42
C GLU A 30 -2.91 12.04 -5.32
N LEU A 31 -2.47 10.78 -5.18
CA LEU A 31 -2.93 9.92 -4.10
C LEU A 31 -2.52 10.48 -2.73
N GLU A 32 -1.27 10.92 -2.57
CA GLU A 32 -0.75 11.49 -1.32
C GLU A 32 -1.58 12.69 -0.90
N ASN A 33 -1.89 13.60 -1.83
CA ASN A 33 -2.76 14.75 -1.57
C ASN A 33 -4.15 14.31 -1.10
N LYS A 34 -4.76 13.32 -1.75
CA LYS A 34 -6.09 12.80 -1.35
C LYS A 34 -6.06 12.19 0.05
N ILE A 35 -5.02 11.41 0.38
CA ILE A 35 -4.85 10.82 1.71
C ILE A 35 -4.59 11.91 2.77
N ASP A 36 -3.83 12.94 2.44
CA ASP A 36 -3.54 14.07 3.34
C ASP A 36 -4.79 14.90 3.64
N ILE A 37 -5.69 15.06 2.67
CA ILE A 37 -7.02 15.65 2.90
C ILE A 37 -7.80 14.81 3.91
N ILE A 38 -7.90 13.48 3.68
CA ILE A 38 -8.61 12.56 4.58
C ILE A 38 -8.03 12.63 6.01
N ARG A 39 -6.69 12.63 6.12
CA ARG A 39 -5.98 12.77 7.40
C ARG A 39 -6.38 14.05 8.13
N THR A 40 -6.40 15.17 7.42
CA THR A 40 -6.70 16.49 7.99
C THR A 40 -8.17 16.60 8.40
N GLU A 41 -9.10 16.11 7.58
CA GLU A 41 -10.53 16.10 7.90
C GLU A 41 -10.84 15.23 9.12
N TRP A 42 -10.19 14.07 9.27
CA TRP A 42 -10.32 13.24 10.45
C TRP A 42 -9.75 13.91 11.70
N GLN A 43 -8.59 14.56 11.60
CA GLN A 43 -8.02 15.33 12.69
C GLN A 43 -8.98 16.43 13.19
N VAL A 44 -9.63 17.15 12.28
CA VAL A 44 -10.58 18.22 12.62
C VAL A 44 -11.87 17.66 13.23
N ARG A 45 -12.42 16.58 12.65
CA ARG A 45 -13.71 16.01 13.07
C ARG A 45 -13.62 15.20 14.36
N ASP A 46 -12.61 14.34 14.47
CA ASP A 46 -12.49 13.35 15.54
C ASP A 46 -11.46 13.78 16.60
N GLY A 47 -10.74 14.90 16.39
CA GLY A 47 -9.67 15.39 17.27
C GLY A 47 -8.34 14.65 17.13
N TYR A 48 -8.31 13.59 16.34
CA TYR A 48 -7.11 12.81 16.00
C TYR A 48 -7.25 12.20 14.61
N SER A 49 -6.14 11.97 13.93
CA SER A 49 -6.10 11.14 12.72
C SER A 49 -5.66 9.73 13.07
N PRO A 50 -6.37 8.68 12.62
CA PRO A 50 -5.89 7.32 12.76
C PRO A 50 -4.78 6.95 11.75
N ILE A 51 -4.48 7.81 10.76
CA ILE A 51 -3.34 7.65 9.85
C ILE A 51 -2.10 8.24 10.52
N GLU A 52 -1.11 7.39 10.75
CA GLU A 52 0.14 7.72 11.46
C GLU A 52 1.20 8.21 10.48
N HIS A 53 1.42 7.44 9.42
CA HIS A 53 2.34 7.83 8.36
C HIS A 53 2.00 7.17 7.02
N VAL A 54 2.42 7.85 5.96
CA VAL A 54 2.27 7.42 4.56
C VAL A 54 3.65 7.34 3.93
N LYS A 55 3.93 6.28 3.18
CA LYS A 55 5.16 6.10 2.40
C LYS A 55 4.80 5.71 0.98
N SER A 56 5.25 6.47 0.00
CA SER A 56 5.11 6.11 -1.41
C SER A 56 6.42 5.57 -1.98
N ARG A 57 6.31 4.72 -2.99
CA ARG A 57 7.44 4.21 -3.76
C ARG A 57 7.03 3.92 -5.19
N ILE A 58 7.98 4.08 -6.10
CA ILE A 58 7.86 3.56 -7.46
C ILE A 58 8.74 2.33 -7.57
N LYS A 59 8.22 1.26 -8.16
CA LYS A 59 8.97 0.03 -8.38
C LYS A 59 10.13 0.30 -9.34
N GLU A 60 11.30 -0.22 -9.00
CA GLU A 60 12.47 -0.06 -9.87
C GLU A 60 12.24 -0.72 -11.25
N PRO A 61 12.70 -0.08 -12.34
CA PRO A 61 12.68 -0.61 -13.70
C PRO A 61 13.01 -2.11 -13.81
N LYS A 62 14.14 -2.52 -13.21
CA LYS A 62 14.62 -3.91 -13.23
C LYS A 62 13.61 -4.87 -12.61
N SER A 63 12.97 -4.45 -11.52
CA SER A 63 11.95 -5.26 -10.83
C SER A 63 10.64 -5.36 -11.61
N ILE A 64 10.32 -4.36 -12.44
CA ILE A 64 9.18 -4.40 -13.37
C ILE A 64 9.44 -5.42 -14.47
N VAL A 65 10.60 -5.35 -15.13
CA VAL A 65 11.02 -6.29 -16.20
C VAL A 65 10.96 -7.74 -15.68
N GLN A 66 11.60 -8.02 -14.54
CA GLN A 66 11.57 -9.36 -13.93
C GLN A 66 10.15 -9.84 -13.56
N LYS A 67 9.20 -8.93 -13.31
CA LYS A 67 7.82 -9.31 -13.01
C LYS A 67 7.03 -9.59 -14.27
N MET A 68 7.30 -8.87 -15.35
CA MET A 68 6.74 -9.12 -16.69
C MET A 68 7.19 -10.48 -17.23
N GLU A 69 8.50 -10.75 -17.17
CA GLU A 69 9.09 -12.03 -17.58
C GLU A 69 8.49 -13.20 -16.80
N ARG A 70 8.39 -13.09 -15.46
CA ARG A 70 7.77 -14.12 -14.61
C ARG A 70 6.29 -14.37 -14.93
N LYS A 71 5.59 -13.37 -15.45
CA LYS A 71 4.18 -13.49 -15.89
C LYS A 71 4.05 -13.91 -17.35
N GLY A 72 5.15 -14.04 -18.10
CA GLY A 72 5.14 -14.43 -19.51
C GLY A 72 4.62 -13.34 -20.44
N HIS A 73 4.71 -12.07 -20.06
CA HIS A 73 4.28 -10.95 -20.92
C HIS A 73 5.48 -10.27 -21.59
N GLU A 74 5.32 -9.93 -22.87
CA GLU A 74 6.29 -9.13 -23.60
C GLU A 74 6.43 -7.74 -22.97
N PHE A 75 7.64 -7.19 -23.07
CA PHE A 75 7.96 -5.88 -22.53
C PHE A 75 7.36 -4.77 -23.41
N THR A 76 6.10 -4.45 -23.16
CA THR A 76 5.37 -3.34 -23.77
C THR A 76 4.65 -2.54 -22.69
N LEU A 77 4.39 -1.26 -22.95
CA LEU A 77 3.68 -0.38 -22.00
C LEU A 77 2.28 -0.90 -21.71
N ASP A 78 1.56 -1.32 -22.75
CA ASP A 78 0.21 -1.84 -22.62
C ASP A 78 0.18 -3.05 -21.69
N ASN A 79 1.10 -4.01 -21.90
CA ASN A 79 1.22 -5.17 -21.02
C ASN A 79 1.60 -4.76 -19.59
N MET A 80 2.48 -3.75 -19.42
CA MET A 80 2.86 -3.26 -18.10
C MET A 80 1.67 -2.66 -17.34
N GLU A 81 0.88 -1.80 -17.98
CA GLU A 81 -0.30 -1.16 -17.38
C GLU A 81 -1.45 -2.14 -17.13
N GLN A 82 -1.58 -3.14 -18.00
CA GLN A 82 -2.61 -4.16 -17.87
C GLN A 82 -2.26 -5.18 -16.80
N HIS A 83 -1.00 -5.59 -16.68
CA HIS A 83 -0.62 -6.76 -15.86
C HIS A 83 0.21 -6.44 -14.61
N ILE A 84 0.77 -5.25 -14.47
CA ILE A 84 1.58 -4.86 -13.31
C ILE A 84 0.88 -3.74 -12.53
N HIS A 85 0.24 -4.12 -11.43
CA HIS A 85 -0.56 -3.19 -10.63
C HIS A 85 0.23 -2.47 -9.53
N ASP A 86 1.44 -2.93 -9.20
CA ASP A 86 2.31 -2.42 -8.12
C ASP A 86 3.49 -1.60 -8.63
N ILE A 87 3.32 -0.90 -9.78
CA ILE A 87 4.33 0.04 -10.28
C ILE A 87 4.39 1.26 -9.35
N ALA A 88 3.24 1.86 -9.06
CA ALA A 88 3.05 2.81 -7.97
C ALA A 88 2.57 2.06 -6.73
N GLY A 89 3.30 2.18 -5.62
CA GLY A 89 2.92 1.61 -4.34
C GLY A 89 2.84 2.69 -3.26
N MET A 90 1.73 2.72 -2.53
CA MET A 90 1.57 3.52 -1.33
C MET A 90 1.40 2.59 -0.13
N ARG A 91 2.06 2.91 0.97
CA ARG A 91 1.84 2.28 2.26
C ARG A 91 1.25 3.29 3.21
N ILE A 92 0.15 2.92 3.84
CA ILE A 92 -0.52 3.73 4.85
C ILE A 92 -0.49 2.92 6.14
N VAL A 93 0.12 3.49 7.18
CA VAL A 93 0.14 2.89 8.50
C VAL A 93 -0.89 3.59 9.37
N CYS A 94 -1.78 2.81 9.95
CA CYS A 94 -2.84 3.25 10.84
C CYS A 94 -2.57 2.81 12.28
N ALA A 95 -3.17 3.49 13.25
CA ALA A 95 -3.03 3.13 14.65
C ALA A 95 -3.63 1.74 14.97
N PHE A 96 -4.80 1.42 14.42
CA PHE A 96 -5.51 0.17 14.69
C PHE A 96 -6.14 -0.46 13.45
N VAL A 97 -6.40 -1.76 13.53
CA VAL A 97 -7.07 -2.54 12.49
C VAL A 97 -8.46 -1.98 12.15
N LYS A 98 -9.23 -1.52 13.15
CA LYS A 98 -10.54 -0.88 12.90
C LYS A 98 -10.42 0.34 11.98
N ASP A 99 -9.35 1.12 12.16
CA ASP A 99 -9.14 2.33 11.37
C ASP A 99 -8.71 2.02 9.93
N ILE A 100 -8.03 0.89 9.70
CA ILE A 100 -7.75 0.39 8.35
C ILE A 100 -9.07 0.15 7.60
N TYR A 101 -10.00 -0.61 8.18
CA TYR A 101 -11.28 -0.88 7.52
C TYR A 101 -12.10 0.40 7.31
N ARG A 102 -12.08 1.32 8.29
CA ARG A 102 -12.73 2.63 8.16
C ARG A 102 -12.14 3.46 6.99
N LEU A 103 -10.83 3.38 6.76
CA LEU A 103 -10.19 4.00 5.61
C LEU A 103 -10.56 3.31 4.30
N VAL A 104 -10.63 1.97 4.27
CA VAL A 104 -11.09 1.22 3.09
C VAL A 104 -12.50 1.64 2.71
N ASP A 105 -13.43 1.68 3.67
CA ASP A 105 -14.82 2.09 3.43
C ASP A 105 -14.88 3.52 2.87
N HIS A 106 -14.09 4.43 3.45
CA HIS A 106 -14.00 5.81 2.96
C HIS A 106 -13.46 5.85 1.52
N LEU A 107 -12.38 5.12 1.21
CA LEU A 107 -11.81 5.08 -0.14
C LEU A 107 -12.78 4.46 -1.16
N CYS A 108 -13.56 3.46 -0.77
CA CYS A 108 -14.56 2.83 -1.64
C CYS A 108 -15.74 3.76 -1.96
N GLY A 109 -16.07 4.69 -1.06
CA GLY A 109 -17.17 5.65 -1.24
C GLY A 109 -16.81 6.87 -2.09
N ARG A 110 -15.57 7.00 -2.55
CA ARG A 110 -15.09 8.17 -3.32
C ARG A 110 -15.30 7.98 -4.81
N GLU A 111 -15.69 9.06 -5.49
CA GLU A 111 -15.82 9.06 -6.96
C GLU A 111 -14.48 9.25 -7.68
N ASP A 112 -13.50 9.85 -7.00
CA ASP A 112 -12.18 10.19 -7.53
C ASP A 112 -11.11 9.10 -7.30
N ILE A 113 -11.52 7.94 -6.74
CA ILE A 113 -10.68 6.75 -6.56
C ILE A 113 -11.55 5.53 -6.89
N ARG A 114 -11.11 4.70 -7.84
CA ARG A 114 -11.78 3.43 -8.16
C ARG A 114 -11.06 2.28 -7.49
N VAL A 115 -11.68 1.64 -6.51
CA VAL A 115 -11.15 0.39 -5.91
C VAL A 115 -11.46 -0.76 -6.86
N LEU A 116 -10.42 -1.38 -7.42
CA LEU A 116 -10.51 -2.46 -8.41
C LEU A 116 -10.43 -3.85 -7.77
N GLU A 117 -9.63 -4.00 -6.73
CA GLU A 117 -9.40 -5.29 -6.06
C GLU A 117 -9.06 -5.06 -4.58
N ILE A 118 -9.56 -5.93 -3.70
CA ILE A 118 -9.25 -5.95 -2.26
C ILE A 118 -8.68 -7.32 -1.90
N LYS A 119 -7.49 -7.35 -1.30
CA LYS A 119 -6.86 -8.56 -0.75
C LYS A 119 -6.65 -8.37 0.75
N ASP A 120 -7.47 -9.05 1.52
CA ASP A 120 -7.48 -8.93 2.97
C ASP A 120 -6.61 -10.01 3.64
N TYR A 121 -5.32 -9.71 3.81
CA TYR A 121 -4.42 -10.55 4.59
C TYR A 121 -4.46 -10.26 6.09
N ILE A 122 -5.33 -9.35 6.56
CA ILE A 122 -5.59 -9.18 7.99
C ILE A 122 -6.54 -10.29 8.43
N ALA A 123 -7.66 -10.45 7.72
CA ALA A 123 -8.63 -11.52 7.95
C ALA A 123 -8.08 -12.89 7.57
N HIS A 124 -7.26 -12.96 6.51
CA HIS A 124 -6.65 -14.20 6.02
C HIS A 124 -5.13 -14.07 5.88
N PRO A 125 -4.37 -14.12 7.01
CA PRO A 125 -2.92 -14.00 6.98
C PRO A 125 -2.26 -15.06 6.10
N LYS A 126 -1.12 -14.71 5.50
CA LYS A 126 -0.33 -15.69 4.73
C LYS A 126 0.30 -16.74 5.66
N PRO A 127 0.73 -17.90 5.11
CA PRO A 127 1.33 -18.97 5.92
C PRO A 127 2.54 -18.55 6.77
N ASN A 128 3.30 -17.54 6.32
CA ASN A 128 4.44 -16.98 7.05
C ASN A 128 4.05 -15.98 8.16
N GLY A 129 2.76 -15.73 8.38
CA GLY A 129 2.27 -14.76 9.37
C GLY A 129 2.08 -13.33 8.82
N TYR A 130 2.34 -13.10 7.53
CA TYR A 130 2.18 -11.77 6.94
C TYR A 130 0.72 -11.29 6.97
N GLN A 131 0.53 -10.10 7.56
CA GLN A 131 -0.73 -9.36 7.63
C GLN A 131 -0.61 -7.97 6.99
N SER A 132 -1.60 -7.61 6.18
CA SER A 132 -1.80 -6.29 5.56
C SER A 132 -3.09 -6.34 4.74
N LEU A 133 -3.76 -5.21 4.53
CA LEU A 133 -4.87 -5.13 3.58
C LEU A 133 -4.38 -4.41 2.32
N HIS A 134 -4.46 -5.08 1.16
CA HIS A 134 -4.01 -4.51 -0.12
C HIS A 134 -5.21 -4.08 -0.95
N LEU A 135 -5.18 -2.86 -1.44
CA LEU A 135 -6.12 -2.33 -2.42
C LEU A 135 -5.38 -2.12 -3.74
N ILE A 136 -5.95 -2.61 -4.83
CA ILE A 136 -5.59 -2.11 -6.16
C ILE A 136 -6.59 -1.02 -6.51
N VAL A 137 -6.09 0.19 -6.71
CA VAL A 137 -6.92 1.36 -7.03
C VAL A 137 -6.56 1.91 -8.40
N ALA A 138 -7.48 2.64 -9.03
CA ALA A 138 -7.20 3.50 -10.17
C ALA A 138 -7.56 4.94 -9.83
N ILE A 139 -6.67 5.86 -10.19
CA ILE A 139 -6.75 7.29 -9.85
C ILE A 139 -6.73 8.09 -11.15
N PRO A 140 -7.62 9.09 -11.33
CA PRO A 140 -7.61 9.92 -12.52
C PRO A 140 -6.48 10.93 -12.43
N LEU A 141 -5.64 10.98 -13.47
CA LEU A 141 -4.69 12.04 -13.72
C LEU A 141 -5.17 12.90 -14.89
N VAL A 142 -5.38 14.18 -14.62
CA VAL A 142 -5.70 15.16 -15.67
C VAL A 142 -4.39 15.63 -16.30
N LEU A 143 -4.10 15.15 -17.51
CA LEU A 143 -2.92 15.48 -18.31
C LEU A 143 -3.31 16.44 -19.44
N LEU A 144 -2.30 16.96 -20.15
CA LEU A 144 -2.52 17.86 -21.31
C LEU A 144 -3.35 17.19 -22.42
N GLU A 145 -3.15 15.89 -22.62
CA GLU A 145 -3.85 15.10 -23.64
C GLU A 145 -5.23 14.60 -23.18
N GLY A 146 -5.60 14.82 -21.91
CA GLY A 146 -6.86 14.38 -21.32
C GLY A 146 -6.68 13.64 -19.99
N THR A 147 -7.77 13.02 -19.52
CA THR A 147 -7.76 12.29 -18.25
C THR A 147 -7.35 10.84 -18.45
N ARG A 148 -6.32 10.39 -17.72
CA ARG A 148 -5.83 9.02 -17.72
C ARG A 148 -6.01 8.38 -16.35
N TRP A 149 -6.59 7.18 -16.30
CA TRP A 149 -6.70 6.42 -15.05
C TRP A 149 -5.46 5.56 -14.84
N VAL A 150 -4.70 5.84 -13.79
CA VAL A 150 -3.45 5.13 -13.47
C VAL A 150 -3.66 4.24 -12.26
N LYS A 151 -3.21 2.98 -12.36
CA LYS A 151 -3.32 2.01 -11.28
C LYS A 151 -2.24 2.21 -10.22
N ALA A 152 -2.59 2.01 -8.96
CA ALA A 152 -1.66 1.97 -7.84
C ALA A 152 -2.07 0.89 -6.84
N GLU A 153 -1.10 0.35 -6.12
CA GLU A 153 -1.33 -0.54 -4.99
C GLU A 153 -1.23 0.25 -3.68
N ILE A 154 -2.27 0.20 -2.85
CA ILE A 154 -2.26 0.73 -1.48
C ILE A 154 -2.15 -0.44 -0.51
N GLN A 155 -1.15 -0.42 0.35
CA GLN A 155 -0.97 -1.38 1.43
C GLN A 155 -1.30 -0.71 2.76
N LEU A 156 -2.35 -1.18 3.42
CA LEU A 156 -2.80 -0.70 4.72
C LEU A 156 -2.31 -1.66 5.81
N ARG A 157 -1.75 -1.10 6.88
CA ARG A 157 -1.12 -1.84 7.98
C ARG A 157 -1.29 -1.11 9.31
N THR A 158 -1.19 -1.84 10.42
CA THR A 158 -0.90 -1.24 11.72
C THR A 158 0.60 -1.00 11.89
N LEU A 159 1.02 -0.31 12.96
CA LEU A 159 2.44 -0.18 13.29
C LEU A 159 3.10 -1.55 13.48
N ALA A 160 2.45 -2.48 14.19
CA ALA A 160 3.02 -3.79 14.47
C ALA A 160 3.17 -4.62 13.18
N MET A 161 2.15 -4.58 12.30
CA MET A 161 2.22 -5.20 10.97
C MET A 161 3.34 -4.60 10.10
N ASP A 162 3.51 -3.27 10.10
CA ASP A 162 4.55 -2.64 9.29
C ASP A 162 5.96 -2.94 9.81
N PHE A 163 6.14 -2.95 11.13
CA PHE A 163 7.39 -3.35 11.77
C PHE A 163 7.75 -4.79 11.40
N TRP A 164 6.84 -5.73 11.64
CA TRP A 164 7.07 -7.15 11.37
C TRP A 164 7.38 -7.40 9.89
N ALA A 165 6.56 -6.86 8.98
CA ALA A 165 6.74 -7.07 7.55
C ALA A 165 8.01 -6.40 7.00
N SER A 166 8.49 -5.31 7.63
CA SER A 166 9.77 -4.69 7.27
C SER A 166 10.95 -5.56 7.72
N MET A 167 10.88 -6.15 8.92
CA MET A 167 11.90 -7.06 9.44
C MET A 167 11.97 -8.36 8.65
N GLU A 168 10.82 -8.99 8.38
CA GLU A 168 10.74 -10.21 7.56
C GLU A 168 11.34 -9.96 6.18
N HIS A 169 10.97 -8.85 5.52
CA HIS A 169 11.50 -8.51 4.21
C HIS A 169 13.03 -8.33 4.22
N ILE A 170 13.59 -7.64 5.23
CA ILE A 170 15.05 -7.46 5.35
C ILE A 170 15.75 -8.82 5.49
N LEU A 171 15.23 -9.69 6.36
CA LEU A 171 15.82 -11.01 6.60
C LEU A 171 15.70 -11.89 5.36
N TYR A 172 14.50 -11.98 4.78
CA TYR A 172 14.24 -12.80 3.60
C TYR A 172 15.14 -12.44 2.42
N TYR A 173 15.39 -11.15 2.18
CA TYR A 173 16.29 -10.71 1.11
C TYR A 173 17.78 -10.89 1.45
N LYS A 174 18.20 -10.73 2.71
CA LYS A 174 19.60 -10.97 3.11
C LYS A 174 20.01 -12.44 2.98
N PHE A 175 19.06 -13.37 3.14
CA PHE A 175 19.30 -14.82 3.04
C PHE A 175 18.94 -15.41 1.67
N ASP A 176 19.04 -14.62 0.59
CA ASP A 176 18.73 -15.05 -0.78
C ASP A 176 17.41 -15.83 -0.92
N LYS A 177 16.38 -15.39 -0.18
CA LYS A 177 15.04 -15.97 -0.18
C LYS A 177 14.97 -17.42 0.36
N GLN A 178 16.00 -17.86 1.08
CA GLN A 178 16.06 -19.16 1.74
C GLN A 178 16.31 -18.97 3.23
N LEU A 179 15.23 -18.69 3.97
CA LEU A 179 15.29 -18.64 5.43
C LEU A 179 15.42 -20.06 6.00
N PRO A 180 16.33 -20.29 6.97
CA PRO A 180 16.33 -21.53 7.72
C PRO A 180 14.95 -21.79 8.37
N PRO A 181 14.47 -23.05 8.43
CA PRO A 181 13.13 -23.35 8.95
C PRO A 181 12.86 -22.82 10.35
N HIS A 182 13.86 -22.85 11.24
CA HIS A 182 13.73 -22.32 12.60
C HIS A 182 13.49 -20.79 12.62
N VAL A 183 14.21 -20.04 11.77
CA VAL A 183 14.02 -18.58 11.66
C VAL A 183 12.64 -18.25 11.09
N ALA A 184 12.16 -19.04 10.11
CA ALA A 184 10.83 -18.85 9.55
C ALA A 184 9.72 -19.07 10.60
N GLU A 185 9.87 -20.06 11.48
CA GLU A 185 8.92 -20.28 12.57
C GLU A 185 9.01 -19.17 13.64
N GLU A 186 10.21 -18.74 14.04
CA GLU A 186 10.39 -17.62 14.97
C GLU A 186 9.78 -16.32 14.42
N LEU A 187 9.93 -16.05 13.12
CA LEU A 187 9.29 -14.90 12.48
C LEU A 187 7.76 -15.01 12.55
N LYS A 188 7.22 -16.20 12.31
CA LYS A 188 5.77 -16.43 12.40
C LYS A 188 5.25 -16.26 13.84
N GLU A 189 6.01 -16.71 14.83
CA GLU A 189 5.70 -16.47 16.25
C GLU A 189 5.74 -14.97 16.59
N ALA A 190 6.75 -14.25 16.08
CA ALA A 190 6.82 -12.80 16.24
C ALA A 190 5.63 -12.08 15.58
N ALA A 191 5.12 -12.60 14.45
CA ALA A 191 3.91 -12.07 13.81
C ALA A 191 2.68 -12.21 14.72
N ARG A 192 2.52 -13.39 15.35
CA ARG A 192 1.45 -13.64 16.31
C ARG A 192 1.55 -12.73 17.53
N ALA A 193 2.75 -12.58 18.08
CA ALA A 193 2.97 -11.69 19.22
C ALA A 193 2.66 -10.21 18.88
N ALA A 194 2.98 -9.78 17.66
CA ALA A 194 2.62 -8.45 17.15
C ALA A 194 1.10 -8.26 17.05
N ASP A 195 0.37 -9.25 16.53
CA ASP A 195 -1.10 -9.22 16.46
C ASP A 195 -1.74 -9.19 17.86
N GLU A 196 -1.24 -10.01 18.80
CA GLU A 196 -1.70 -10.01 20.19
C GLU A 196 -1.50 -8.65 20.88
N LEU A 197 -0.38 -8.00 20.62
CA LEU A 197 -0.09 -6.65 21.12
C LEU A 197 -1.09 -5.63 20.55
N ASP A 198 -1.33 -5.64 19.24
CA ASP A 198 -2.31 -4.76 18.59
C ASP A 198 -3.72 -4.95 19.19
N GLN A 199 -4.14 -6.21 19.38
CA GLN A 199 -5.43 -6.54 19.99
C GLN A 199 -5.51 -6.05 21.45
N LYS A 200 -4.42 -6.18 22.20
CA LYS A 200 -4.35 -5.67 23.58
C LYS A 200 -4.46 -4.15 23.62
N MET A 201 -3.73 -3.44 22.76
CA MET A 201 -3.80 -1.97 22.69
C MET A 201 -5.21 -1.51 22.29
N LEU A 202 -5.88 -2.20 21.37
CA LEU A 202 -7.25 -1.89 20.98
C LEU A 202 -8.26 -2.09 22.13
N ARG A 203 -8.06 -3.11 22.99
CA ARG A 203 -8.88 -3.29 24.19
C ARG A 203 -8.69 -2.16 25.19
N LEU A 204 -7.44 -1.81 25.49
CA LEU A 204 -7.11 -0.72 26.42
C LEU A 204 -7.70 0.62 25.94
N ARG A 205 -7.61 0.90 24.64
CA ARG A 205 -8.21 2.11 24.06
C ARG A 205 -9.73 2.15 24.27
N ARG A 206 -10.43 1.02 24.11
CA ARG A 206 -11.89 0.95 24.35
C ARG A 206 -12.23 1.22 25.81
N GLU A 207 -11.52 0.57 26.75
CA GLU A 207 -11.72 0.81 28.19
C GLU A 207 -11.51 2.27 28.56
N ILE A 208 -10.45 2.93 28.06
CA ILE A 208 -10.20 4.34 28.35
C ILE A 208 -11.32 5.24 27.81
N LEU A 209 -11.81 4.97 26.59
CA LEU A 209 -12.90 5.74 26.00
C LEU A 209 -14.21 5.56 26.78
N GLU A 210 -14.56 4.33 27.15
CA GLU A 210 -15.75 4.03 27.98
C GLU A 210 -15.69 4.71 29.35
N LEU A 211 -14.50 4.75 29.99
CA LEU A 211 -14.29 5.47 31.25
C LEU A 211 -14.41 6.99 31.08
N SER A 212 -13.96 7.54 29.95
CA SER A 212 -14.06 8.97 29.65
C SER A 212 -15.50 9.43 29.34
N GLU A 213 -16.33 8.54 28.77
CA GLU A 213 -17.74 8.82 28.49
C GLU A 213 -18.65 8.60 29.71
N GLY A 214 -18.31 7.62 30.58
CA GLY A 214 -19.01 7.37 31.84
C GLY A 214 -18.61 8.32 32.98
N GLY A 215 -17.43 8.94 32.89
CA GLY A 215 -16.91 9.92 33.84
C GLY A 215 -17.02 11.34 33.30
N GLY A 216 -18.21 11.94 33.37
CA GLY A 216 -18.36 13.37 33.13
C GLY A 216 -17.36 14.17 33.97
N ASN A 217 -16.46 14.87 33.28
CA ASN A 217 -15.49 15.87 33.76
C ASN A 217 -14.07 15.36 34.13
N SER A 218 -13.12 15.41 33.19
CA SER A 218 -11.81 16.06 33.38
C SER A 218 -10.88 15.97 32.15
N GLY A 219 -10.73 17.10 31.44
CA GLY A 219 -9.50 17.51 30.72
C GLY A 219 -9.17 16.85 29.37
N PRO A 220 -8.74 17.62 28.34
CA PRO A 220 -8.30 17.02 27.09
C PRO A 220 -6.94 16.34 27.26
N LEU A 221 -6.85 15.08 26.84
CA LEU A 221 -5.57 14.39 26.61
C LEU A 221 -4.96 14.98 25.33
N ALA A 222 -3.85 15.70 25.49
CA ALA A 222 -3.01 16.25 24.43
C ALA A 222 -2.12 15.18 23.78
#